data_AF-A0A348G148-F1
#
_entry.id   AF-A0A348G148-F1
#
_cell.length_a   1.000
_cell.length_b   1.000
_cell.length_c   1.000
_cell.angle_alpha   90.00
_cell.angle_beta   90.00
_cell.angle_gamma   90.00
#
_symmetry.space_group_name_H-M   'P 1'
#
loop_
_entity.id
_entity.type
_entity.pdbx_description
1 polymer ?
#
loop_
_entity_poly.entity_id
_entity_poly.type
_entity_poly.pdbx_seq_one_letter_code
_entity_poly.pdbx_strand_id
1 'polypeptide(L)'
;MCDGCEDGVRTAAVHTIAAAPSAAACSGGACGCHGNPVFDGMDPRYRRVLWTVIALNGAMFVTELAAGRAAGSQALQADALDFLGDTLTYGMSLAVIGMSLRVRATAALVKGMSLSLMGLWVLGSTAYQLLYLGVPRADVMGVVGLMALAANLASVLLLMRYKDGDANVRSVWLCSRNDAIGNVAVMAAAASVWGTTTAWPDLIVAAAMAGLFLTSSLQILRQAWREVRTGDDLGALAGHGHAHPH
;
A
#
# COMPACT_ATOMS: atom_id res chain seq x y z
N MET A 1 -17.26 -35.35 29.29
CA MET A 1 -17.25 -36.82 29.19
C MET A 1 -17.05 -37.18 27.73
N CYS A 2 -15.93 -37.79 27.40
CA CYS A 2 -15.62 -38.31 26.06
C CYS A 2 -16.07 -39.77 26.02
N ASP A 3 -16.78 -40.17 24.97
CA ASP A 3 -17.07 -41.59 24.69
C ASP A 3 -16.82 -41.88 23.20
N GLY A 4 -16.11 -42.98 22.95
CA GLY A 4 -16.25 -43.74 21.71
C GLY A 4 -15.19 -43.53 20.63
N CYS A 5 -13.95 -43.94 20.90
CA CYS A 5 -13.02 -44.40 19.87
C CYS A 5 -13.06 -45.94 19.92
N GLU A 6 -13.60 -46.60 18.89
CA GLU A 6 -13.48 -48.05 18.74
C GLU A 6 -13.09 -48.42 17.31
N ASP A 7 -12.23 -49.43 17.27
CA ASP A 7 -11.35 -49.85 16.20
C ASP A 7 -12.04 -50.58 15.04
N GLY A 8 -11.40 -50.54 13.87
CA GLY A 8 -11.81 -51.32 12.71
C GLY A 8 -10.68 -51.58 11.73
N VAL A 9 -9.58 -52.18 12.20
CA VAL A 9 -8.55 -52.77 11.33
C VAL A 9 -9.11 -54.06 10.70
N ARG A 10 -9.26 -54.12 9.37
CA ARG A 10 -9.15 -55.36 8.59
C ARG A 10 -8.50 -55.14 7.21
N THR A 11 -7.52 -55.98 6.97
CA THR A 11 -6.65 -56.21 5.81
C THR A 11 -7.39 -56.79 4.58
N ALA A 12 -7.02 -56.37 3.36
CA ALA A 12 -6.62 -57.24 2.22
C ALA A 12 -6.59 -56.53 0.82
N ALA A 13 -5.39 -56.56 0.20
CA ALA A 13 -5.04 -56.87 -1.20
C ALA A 13 -5.77 -56.28 -2.44
N VAL A 14 -4.95 -55.57 -3.25
CA VAL A 14 -4.69 -55.64 -4.72
C VAL A 14 -5.81 -55.33 -5.74
N HIS A 15 -5.40 -54.51 -6.74
CA HIS A 15 -5.95 -54.23 -8.08
C HIS A 15 -6.66 -52.88 -8.34
N THR A 16 -6.14 -52.22 -9.38
CA THR A 16 -6.78 -51.28 -10.34
C THR A 16 -6.57 -49.77 -10.13
N ILE A 17 -5.83 -49.19 -11.09
CA ILE A 17 -5.74 -47.76 -11.39
C ILE A 17 -7.04 -47.34 -12.09
N ALA A 18 -7.48 -46.11 -11.79
CA ALA A 18 -8.54 -45.31 -12.43
C ALA A 18 -9.96 -45.40 -11.84
N ALA A 19 -10.31 -44.41 -11.01
CA ALA A 19 -11.56 -43.64 -11.10
C ALA A 19 -11.50 -42.48 -10.10
N ALA A 20 -11.67 -41.25 -10.57
CA ALA A 20 -11.98 -40.12 -9.69
C ALA A 20 -13.40 -40.28 -9.14
N PRO A 21 -13.66 -40.10 -7.82
CA PRO A 21 -15.00 -39.91 -7.34
C PRO A 21 -15.31 -38.42 -7.18
N SER A 22 -16.45 -38.10 -7.78
CA SER A 22 -17.33 -36.96 -7.64
C SER A 22 -17.46 -36.38 -6.23
N ALA A 23 -17.74 -35.06 -6.22
CA ALA A 23 -18.36 -34.29 -5.16
C ALA A 23 -19.25 -35.12 -4.20
N ALA A 24 -18.79 -35.27 -2.97
CA ALA A 24 -19.61 -35.68 -1.84
C ALA A 24 -20.03 -34.43 -1.07
N ALA A 25 -21.33 -34.16 -1.10
CA ALA A 25 -21.99 -33.17 -0.26
C ALA A 25 -21.89 -33.59 1.22
N CYS A 26 -21.42 -32.71 2.07
CA CYS A 26 -21.62 -32.80 3.51
C CYS A 26 -22.64 -31.74 3.93
N SER A 27 -23.86 -32.22 4.19
CA SER A 27 -24.96 -31.47 4.78
C SER A 27 -25.01 -31.69 6.30
N GLY A 28 -24.93 -30.59 7.05
CA GLY A 28 -25.58 -30.41 8.37
C GLY A 28 -24.75 -30.72 9.62
N GLY A 29 -24.43 -29.68 10.42
CA GLY A 29 -24.11 -29.87 11.86
C GLY A 29 -23.10 -28.93 12.53
N ALA A 30 -23.20 -27.61 12.34
CA ALA A 30 -22.74 -26.52 13.23
C ALA A 30 -21.43 -26.66 14.04
N CYS A 31 -20.36 -26.01 13.55
CA CYS A 31 -19.42 -25.26 14.39
C CYS A 31 -19.11 -23.93 13.67
N GLY A 32 -19.48 -22.82 14.30
CA GLY A 32 -19.40 -21.49 13.72
C GLY A 32 -17.96 -21.03 13.53
N CYS A 33 -17.54 -20.95 12.28
CA CYS A 33 -16.49 -20.03 11.85
C CYS A 33 -17.12 -19.20 10.74
N HIS A 34 -17.49 -17.96 11.07
CA HIS A 34 -17.84 -16.95 10.08
C HIS A 34 -16.69 -16.89 9.07
N GLY A 35 -16.89 -17.50 7.91
CA GLY A 35 -16.07 -17.23 6.75
C GLY A 35 -16.21 -15.73 6.51
N ASN A 36 -15.15 -14.99 6.83
CA ASN A 36 -15.10 -13.57 6.53
C ASN A 36 -15.46 -13.44 5.05
N PRO A 37 -16.49 -12.67 4.66
CA PRO A 37 -16.87 -12.58 3.26
C PRO A 37 -15.62 -12.18 2.46
N VAL A 38 -15.18 -13.08 1.58
CA VAL A 38 -14.09 -12.82 0.65
C VAL A 38 -14.57 -11.66 -0.22
N PHE A 39 -13.81 -10.58 -0.20
CA PHE A 39 -14.11 -9.40 -0.99
C PHE A 39 -14.05 -9.71 -2.47
N ASP A 40 -15.18 -9.53 -3.14
CA ASP A 40 -15.32 -9.74 -4.58
C ASP A 40 -14.97 -8.48 -5.40
N GLY A 41 -14.63 -7.34 -4.76
CA GLY A 41 -14.41 -6.09 -5.50
C GLY A 41 -15.65 -5.52 -6.20
N MET A 42 -16.82 -6.09 -5.91
CA MET A 42 -18.04 -5.94 -6.70
C MET A 42 -19.05 -4.91 -6.17
N ASP A 43 -18.83 -4.23 -5.04
CA ASP A 43 -19.73 -3.12 -4.65
C ASP A 43 -19.48 -1.92 -5.60
N PRO A 44 -20.45 -1.58 -6.47
CA PRO A 44 -20.29 -0.47 -7.43
C PRO A 44 -20.12 0.89 -6.74
N ARG A 45 -20.48 1.00 -5.46
CA ARG A 45 -20.26 2.21 -4.66
C ARG A 45 -18.81 2.30 -4.17
N TYR A 46 -18.22 1.21 -3.69
CA TYR A 46 -16.81 1.19 -3.31
C TYR A 46 -15.91 1.47 -4.51
N ARG A 47 -16.18 0.82 -5.66
CA ARG A 47 -15.42 1.06 -6.90
C ARG A 47 -15.43 2.52 -7.32
N ARG A 48 -16.57 3.21 -7.19
CA ARG A 48 -16.69 4.65 -7.47
C ARG A 48 -15.87 5.49 -6.50
N VAL A 49 -15.93 5.19 -5.21
CA VAL A 49 -15.09 5.89 -4.20
C VAL A 49 -13.61 5.67 -4.50
N LEU A 50 -13.20 4.45 -4.80
CA LEU A 50 -11.80 4.14 -5.09
C LEU A 50 -11.31 4.90 -6.35
N TRP A 51 -12.13 4.99 -7.38
CA TRP A 51 -11.84 5.85 -8.54
C TRP A 51 -11.69 7.33 -8.19
N THR A 52 -12.53 7.85 -7.29
CA THR A 52 -12.39 9.23 -6.78
C THR A 52 -11.07 9.41 -6.05
N VAL A 53 -10.69 8.47 -5.18
CA VAL A 53 -9.41 8.53 -4.43
C VAL A 53 -8.21 8.44 -5.36
N ILE A 54 -8.25 7.54 -6.36
CA ILE A 54 -7.23 7.45 -7.42
C ILE A 54 -7.09 8.78 -8.17
N ALA A 55 -8.20 9.41 -8.54
CA ALA A 55 -8.19 10.69 -9.24
C ALA A 55 -7.63 11.82 -8.37
N LEU A 56 -8.00 11.87 -7.09
CA LEU A 56 -7.47 12.84 -6.13
C LEU A 56 -5.95 12.69 -5.98
N ASN A 57 -5.47 11.47 -5.72
CA ASN A 57 -4.04 11.20 -5.56
C ASN A 57 -3.27 11.49 -6.86
N GLY A 58 -3.79 11.08 -8.01
CA GLY A 58 -3.16 11.37 -9.30
C GLY A 58 -3.06 12.86 -9.59
N ALA A 59 -4.10 13.64 -9.26
CA ALA A 59 -4.09 15.09 -9.42
C ALA A 59 -3.11 15.77 -8.45
N MET A 60 -3.06 15.31 -7.20
CA MET A 60 -2.11 15.82 -6.21
C MET A 60 -0.67 15.50 -6.59
N PHE A 61 -0.37 14.29 -7.07
CA PHE A 61 0.95 13.94 -7.58
C PHE A 61 1.47 14.97 -8.61
N VAL A 62 0.65 15.28 -9.63
CA VAL A 62 1.05 16.25 -10.66
C VAL A 62 1.24 17.65 -10.07
N THR A 63 0.32 18.06 -9.19
CA THR A 63 0.34 19.38 -8.54
C THR A 63 1.58 19.55 -7.66
N GLU A 64 1.84 18.59 -6.78
CA GLU A 64 2.98 18.61 -5.86
C GLU A 64 4.30 18.44 -6.57
N LEU A 65 4.37 17.61 -7.62
CA LEU A 65 5.60 17.46 -8.39
C LEU A 65 5.97 18.77 -9.11
N ALA A 66 4.98 19.45 -9.69
CA ALA A 66 5.19 20.74 -10.35
C ALA A 66 5.54 21.83 -9.33
N ALA A 67 4.77 21.94 -8.25
CA ALA A 67 4.95 22.95 -7.23
C ALA A 67 6.23 22.74 -6.40
N GLY A 68 6.57 21.49 -6.06
CA GLY A 68 7.78 21.13 -5.35
C GLY A 68 9.03 21.52 -6.14
N ARG A 69 9.05 21.27 -7.46
CA ARG A 69 10.12 21.76 -8.34
C ARG A 69 10.16 23.29 -8.43
N ALA A 70 9.01 23.94 -8.57
CA ALA A 70 8.94 25.39 -8.64
C ALA A 70 9.40 26.04 -7.32
N ALA A 71 9.02 25.47 -6.17
CA ALA A 71 9.33 25.97 -4.85
C ALA A 71 10.73 25.58 -4.36
N GLY A 72 11.38 24.59 -5.00
CA GLY A 72 12.64 24.03 -4.55
C GLY A 72 12.50 23.18 -3.27
N SER A 73 11.30 22.67 -2.97
CA SER A 73 11.03 21.85 -1.78
C SER A 73 11.22 20.37 -2.09
N GLN A 74 12.03 19.70 -1.29
CA GLN A 74 12.25 18.27 -1.37
C GLN A 74 11.16 17.50 -0.64
N ALA A 75 10.56 18.07 0.40
CA ALA A 75 9.45 17.42 1.11
C ALA A 75 8.21 17.30 0.21
N LEU A 76 7.85 18.36 -0.53
CA LEU A 76 6.77 18.29 -1.53
C LEU A 76 7.06 17.28 -2.65
N GLN A 77 8.33 17.16 -3.05
CA GLN A 77 8.70 16.16 -4.05
C GLN A 77 8.59 14.74 -3.51
N ALA A 78 8.93 14.50 -2.23
CA ALA A 78 8.76 13.21 -1.57
C ALA A 78 7.26 12.85 -1.42
N ASP A 79 6.44 13.81 -0.97
CA ASP A 79 4.99 13.65 -0.79
C ASP A 79 4.28 13.35 -2.13
N ALA A 80 4.71 13.99 -3.22
CA ALA A 80 4.27 13.65 -4.56
C ALA A 80 4.52 12.17 -4.92
N LEU A 81 5.64 11.59 -4.48
CA LEU A 81 5.92 10.16 -4.74
C LEU A 81 4.99 9.23 -3.99
N ASP A 82 4.52 9.65 -2.81
CA ASP A 82 3.50 8.91 -2.07
C ASP A 82 2.20 8.86 -2.86
N PHE A 83 1.73 10.04 -3.29
CA PHE A 83 0.54 10.16 -4.12
C PHE A 83 0.61 9.33 -5.40
N LEU A 84 1.78 9.28 -6.06
CA LEU A 84 2.00 8.40 -7.20
C LEU A 84 1.94 6.92 -6.78
N GLY A 85 2.61 6.57 -5.69
CA GLY A 85 2.62 5.22 -5.13
C GLY A 85 1.21 4.71 -4.86
N ASP A 86 0.38 5.54 -4.23
CA ASP A 86 -1.01 5.28 -3.91
C ASP A 86 -1.90 5.18 -5.15
N THR A 87 -1.75 6.12 -6.09
CA THR A 87 -2.45 6.07 -7.39
C THR A 87 -2.18 4.74 -8.09
N LEU A 88 -0.92 4.30 -8.11
CA LEU A 88 -0.53 3.01 -8.70
C LEU A 88 -1.05 1.84 -7.87
N THR A 89 -0.98 1.88 -6.54
CA THR A 89 -1.52 0.82 -5.67
C THR A 89 -3.00 0.59 -5.95
N TYR A 90 -3.79 1.65 -5.85
CA TYR A 90 -5.24 1.57 -5.96
C TYR A 90 -5.67 1.27 -7.39
N GLY A 91 -4.96 1.83 -8.38
CA GLY A 91 -5.16 1.51 -9.80
C GLY A 91 -4.88 0.03 -10.10
N MET A 92 -3.79 -0.53 -9.56
CA MET A 92 -3.51 -1.97 -9.68
C MET A 92 -4.56 -2.83 -8.95
N SER A 93 -5.00 -2.42 -7.77
CA SER A 93 -6.07 -3.11 -7.04
C SER A 93 -7.37 -3.17 -7.84
N LEU A 94 -7.61 -2.25 -8.79
CA LEU A 94 -8.72 -2.33 -9.74
C LEU A 94 -8.40 -3.11 -11.02
N ALA A 95 -7.20 -2.90 -11.60
CA ALA A 95 -6.81 -3.48 -12.88
C ALA A 95 -6.52 -4.99 -12.80
N VAL A 96 -6.08 -5.47 -11.64
CA VAL A 96 -5.60 -6.84 -11.42
C VAL A 96 -6.68 -7.73 -10.77
N ILE A 97 -7.89 -7.22 -10.57
CA ILE A 97 -9.03 -8.01 -10.08
C ILE A 97 -9.28 -9.17 -11.07
N GLY A 98 -9.12 -10.41 -10.60
CA GLY A 98 -9.29 -11.62 -11.41
C GLY A 98 -8.11 -11.99 -12.32
N MET A 99 -6.97 -11.29 -12.25
CA MET A 99 -5.77 -11.62 -13.03
C MET A 99 -4.88 -12.68 -12.34
N SER A 100 -4.04 -13.35 -13.12
CA SER A 100 -3.10 -14.36 -12.61
C SER A 100 -2.03 -13.74 -11.71
N LEU A 101 -1.55 -14.53 -10.74
CA LEU A 101 -0.51 -14.12 -9.77
C LEU A 101 0.72 -13.53 -10.46
N ARG A 102 1.12 -14.09 -11.62
CA ARG A 102 2.28 -13.62 -12.38
C ARG A 102 2.10 -12.18 -12.87
N VAL A 103 0.91 -11.81 -13.34
CA VAL A 103 0.62 -10.44 -13.80
C VAL A 103 0.64 -9.47 -12.62
N ARG A 104 0.02 -9.84 -11.50
CA ARG A 104 0.04 -9.07 -10.25
C ARG A 104 1.47 -8.81 -9.76
N ALA A 105 2.29 -9.85 -9.71
CA ALA A 105 3.67 -9.75 -9.26
C ALA A 105 4.53 -8.91 -10.22
N THR A 106 4.33 -9.02 -11.54
CA THR A 106 5.04 -8.14 -12.50
C THR A 106 4.64 -6.67 -12.38
N ALA A 107 3.36 -6.37 -12.15
CA ALA A 107 2.90 -4.99 -11.93
C ALA A 107 3.49 -4.40 -10.63
N ALA A 108 3.52 -5.20 -9.56
CA ALA A 108 4.16 -4.83 -8.29
C ALA A 108 5.68 -4.58 -8.45
N LEU A 109 6.38 -5.37 -9.28
CA LEU A 109 7.78 -5.12 -9.62
C LEU A 109 7.99 -3.77 -10.32
N VAL A 110 7.19 -3.47 -11.34
CA VAL A 110 7.28 -2.19 -12.07
C VAL A 110 7.04 -1.03 -11.11
N LYS A 111 5.99 -1.09 -10.29
CA LYS A 111 5.73 -0.08 -9.24
C LYS A 111 6.93 0.06 -8.29
N GLY A 112 7.43 -1.06 -7.77
CA GLY A 112 8.56 -1.06 -6.83
C GLY A 112 9.83 -0.45 -7.43
N MET A 113 10.10 -0.70 -8.72
CA MET A 113 11.25 -0.11 -9.42
C MET A 113 11.05 1.39 -9.63
N SER A 114 9.87 1.83 -10.09
CA SER A 114 9.55 3.24 -10.28
C SER A 114 9.67 4.05 -8.99
N LEU A 115 9.11 3.54 -7.88
CA LEU A 115 9.21 4.19 -6.57
C LEU A 115 10.64 4.22 -6.05
N SER A 116 11.40 3.14 -6.25
CA SER A 116 12.81 3.11 -5.83
C SER A 116 13.65 4.12 -6.60
N LEU A 117 13.49 4.20 -7.93
CA LEU A 117 14.21 5.15 -8.75
C LEU A 117 13.91 6.59 -8.32
N MET A 118 12.63 6.89 -8.08
CA MET A 118 12.25 8.26 -7.75
C MET A 118 12.55 8.62 -6.28
N GLY A 119 12.48 7.66 -5.35
CA GLY A 119 12.96 7.85 -3.98
C GLY A 119 14.47 8.11 -3.93
N LEU A 120 15.26 7.39 -4.74
CA LEU A 120 16.69 7.66 -4.90
C LEU A 120 16.95 9.03 -5.53
N TRP A 121 16.13 9.45 -6.48
CA TRP A 121 16.17 10.80 -7.04
C TRP A 121 15.97 11.85 -5.95
N VAL A 122 14.92 11.73 -5.13
CA VAL A 122 14.62 12.68 -4.03
C VAL A 122 15.73 12.69 -2.98
N LEU A 123 16.29 11.54 -2.61
CA LEU A 123 17.45 11.50 -1.72
C LEU A 123 18.67 12.18 -2.34
N GLY A 124 18.95 11.91 -3.62
CA GLY A 124 20.05 12.52 -4.35
C GLY A 124 19.90 14.03 -4.48
N SER A 125 18.70 14.53 -4.78
CA SER A 125 18.43 15.96 -4.85
C SER A 125 18.47 16.63 -3.47
N THR A 126 17.94 15.98 -2.43
CA THR A 126 18.11 16.41 -1.04
C THR A 126 19.58 16.53 -0.66
N ALA A 127 20.41 15.52 -0.99
CA ALA A 127 21.85 15.54 -0.74
C ALA A 127 22.59 16.62 -1.54
N TYR A 128 22.21 16.83 -2.81
CA TYR A 128 22.76 17.89 -3.63
C TYR A 128 22.41 19.28 -3.09
N GLN A 129 21.18 19.47 -2.60
CA GLN A 129 20.71 20.75 -2.08
C GLN A 129 21.31 21.09 -0.70
N LEU A 130 21.86 20.11 0.02
CA LEU A 130 22.73 20.38 1.16
C LEU A 130 24.04 21.08 0.75
N LEU A 131 24.52 20.83 -0.48
CA LEU A 131 25.73 21.47 -1.02
C LEU A 131 25.42 22.83 -1.68
N TYR A 132 24.21 23.00 -2.22
CA TYR A 132 23.70 24.23 -2.81
C TYR A 132 22.44 24.69 -2.05
N LEU A 133 22.63 25.48 -0.98
CA LEU A 133 21.58 25.93 -0.05
C LEU A 133 20.56 26.91 -0.69
N GLY A 134 19.69 26.40 -1.56
CA GLY A 134 18.46 27.08 -1.95
C GLY A 134 17.39 26.91 -0.88
N VAL A 135 16.91 28.01 -0.30
CA VAL A 135 15.80 27.99 0.66
C VAL A 135 14.47 27.80 -0.10
N PRO A 136 13.65 26.80 0.26
CA PRO A 136 12.38 26.59 -0.42
C PRO A 136 11.39 27.72 -0.15
N ARG A 137 10.53 28.00 -1.13
CA ARG A 137 9.45 28.99 -1.01
C ARG A 137 8.35 28.47 -0.08
N ALA A 138 8.39 28.92 1.18
CA ALA A 138 7.52 28.45 2.25
C ALA A 138 6.02 28.72 2.00
N ASP A 139 5.70 29.80 1.28
CA ASP A 139 4.34 30.15 0.85
C ASP A 139 3.75 29.08 -0.08
N VAL A 140 4.49 28.70 -1.12
CA VAL A 140 4.08 27.64 -2.05
C VAL A 140 4.04 26.29 -1.33
N MET A 141 5.04 26.01 -0.50
CA MET A 141 5.12 24.79 0.29
C MET A 141 3.91 24.63 1.23
N GLY A 142 3.52 25.68 1.93
CA GLY A 142 2.40 25.65 2.87
C GLY A 142 1.04 25.51 2.19
N VAL A 143 0.80 26.24 1.10
CA VAL A 143 -0.47 26.15 0.36
C VAL A 143 -0.63 24.76 -0.25
N VAL A 144 0.42 24.22 -0.88
CA VAL A 144 0.37 22.90 -1.51
C VAL A 144 0.27 21.79 -0.48
N GLY A 145 1.03 21.85 0.60
CA GLY A 145 0.91 20.89 1.71
C GLY A 145 -0.48 20.90 2.37
N LEU A 146 -1.14 22.06 2.43
CA LEU A 146 -2.54 22.14 2.89
C LEU A 146 -3.51 21.49 1.90
N MET A 147 -3.32 21.68 0.59
CA MET A 147 -4.11 20.99 -0.43
C MET A 147 -3.93 19.47 -0.36
N ALA A 148 -2.69 19.00 -0.17
CA ALA A 148 -2.37 17.58 0.01
C ALA A 148 -3.06 16.99 1.24
N LEU A 149 -2.95 17.68 2.38
CA LEU A 149 -3.66 17.29 3.61
C LEU A 149 -5.18 17.23 3.39
N ALA A 150 -5.76 18.22 2.71
CA ALA A 150 -7.19 18.25 2.41
C ALA A 150 -7.61 17.07 1.50
N ALA A 151 -6.79 16.74 0.49
CA ALA A 151 -7.04 15.61 -0.39
C ALA A 151 -7.00 14.28 0.38
N ASN A 152 -5.99 14.06 1.22
CA ASN A 152 -5.88 12.83 2.01
C ASN A 152 -6.94 12.73 3.10
N LEU A 153 -7.32 13.83 3.75
CA LEU A 153 -8.47 13.84 4.67
C LEU A 153 -9.78 13.52 3.93
N ALA A 154 -9.99 14.07 2.73
CA ALA A 154 -11.15 13.71 1.91
C ALA A 154 -11.15 12.21 1.58
N SER A 155 -10.00 11.63 1.19
CA SER A 155 -9.85 10.19 0.96
C SER A 155 -10.20 9.38 2.22
N VAL A 156 -9.63 9.74 3.38
CA VAL A 156 -9.93 9.10 4.68
C VAL A 156 -11.41 9.14 5.00
N LEU A 157 -12.07 10.28 4.81
CA LEU A 157 -13.50 10.45 5.09
C LEU A 157 -14.38 9.63 4.12
N LEU A 158 -14.04 9.61 2.83
CA LEU A 158 -14.76 8.81 1.82
C LEU A 158 -14.65 7.31 2.09
N LEU A 159 -13.48 6.87 2.56
CA LEU A 159 -13.16 5.47 2.89
C LEU A 159 -13.57 5.09 4.32
N MET A 160 -13.89 6.04 5.19
CA MET A 160 -14.17 5.80 6.62
C MET A 160 -15.31 4.79 6.84
N ARG A 161 -16.34 4.84 6.00
CA ARG A 161 -17.47 3.91 6.03
C ARG A 161 -17.10 2.47 5.68
N TYR A 162 -15.92 2.25 5.11
CA TYR A 162 -15.42 0.96 4.67
C TYR A 162 -14.23 0.46 5.52
N LYS A 163 -13.87 1.18 6.59
CA LYS A 163 -12.68 0.88 7.43
C LYS A 163 -12.68 -0.53 8.04
N ASP A 164 -13.86 -1.09 8.30
CA ASP A 164 -14.05 -2.43 8.88
C ASP A 164 -14.29 -3.50 7.80
N GLY A 165 -14.00 -3.18 6.54
CA GLY A 165 -14.05 -4.14 5.43
C GLY A 165 -12.95 -5.21 5.53
N ASP A 166 -12.79 -5.97 4.45
CA ASP A 166 -11.71 -6.94 4.28
C ASP A 166 -10.32 -6.28 4.35
N ALA A 167 -9.28 -7.12 4.39
CA ALA A 167 -7.90 -6.68 4.50
C ALA A 167 -7.46 -5.70 3.39
N ASN A 168 -7.96 -5.86 2.16
CA ASN A 168 -7.59 -5.00 1.04
C ASN A 168 -8.23 -3.60 1.20
N VAL A 169 -9.51 -3.54 1.52
CA VAL A 169 -10.22 -2.26 1.74
C VAL A 169 -9.70 -1.52 2.97
N ARG A 170 -9.46 -2.26 4.06
CA ARG A 170 -8.88 -1.70 5.29
C ARG A 170 -7.47 -1.17 5.06
N SER A 171 -6.66 -1.85 4.23
CA SER A 171 -5.31 -1.40 3.87
C SER A 171 -5.35 -0.03 3.18
N VAL A 172 -6.22 0.16 2.18
CA VAL A 172 -6.41 1.44 1.49
C VAL A 172 -6.78 2.58 2.46
N TRP A 173 -7.70 2.33 3.39
CA TRP A 173 -8.05 3.33 4.40
C TRP A 173 -6.89 3.67 5.35
N LEU A 174 -6.11 2.66 5.76
CA LEU A 174 -4.94 2.85 6.61
C LEU A 174 -3.84 3.66 5.90
N CYS A 175 -3.61 3.41 4.61
CA CYS A 175 -2.70 4.19 3.77
C CYS A 175 -3.10 5.67 3.76
N SER A 176 -4.31 6.00 3.29
CA SER A 176 -4.76 7.40 3.24
C SER A 176 -4.69 8.12 4.60
N ARG A 177 -4.89 7.39 5.71
CA ARG A 177 -4.74 7.95 7.06
C ARG A 177 -3.28 8.24 7.41
N ASN A 178 -2.38 7.33 7.06
CA ASN A 178 -0.95 7.52 7.29
C ASN A 178 -0.43 8.68 6.43
N ASP A 179 -0.92 8.82 5.20
CA ASP A 179 -0.51 9.91 4.29
C ASP A 179 -0.98 11.26 4.85
N ALA A 180 -2.20 11.34 5.39
CA ALA A 180 -2.67 12.53 6.09
C ALA A 180 -1.76 12.91 7.28
N ILE A 181 -1.22 11.94 8.02
CA ILE A 181 -0.22 12.18 9.08
C ILE A 181 1.10 12.67 8.47
N GLY A 182 1.50 12.12 7.33
CA GLY A 182 2.64 12.58 6.53
C GLY A 182 2.51 14.04 6.11
N ASN A 183 1.36 14.45 5.55
CA ASN A 183 1.14 15.84 5.14
C ASN A 183 1.16 16.81 6.34
N VAL A 184 0.79 16.37 7.55
CA VAL A 184 0.97 17.19 8.76
C VAL A 184 2.46 17.44 9.03
N ALA A 185 3.34 16.47 8.80
CA ALA A 185 4.79 16.69 8.89
C ALA A 185 5.29 17.67 7.82
N VAL A 186 4.74 17.63 6.59
CA VAL A 186 5.03 18.61 5.53
C VAL A 186 4.57 20.01 5.93
N MET A 187 3.37 20.15 6.49
CA MET A 187 2.87 21.43 7.01
C MET A 187 3.75 21.97 8.16
N ALA A 188 4.20 21.11 9.06
CA ALA A 188 5.11 21.48 10.13
C ALA A 188 6.47 21.93 9.56
N ALA A 189 6.97 21.27 8.52
CA ALA A 189 8.17 21.71 7.81
C ALA A 189 7.97 23.07 7.14
N ALA A 190 6.84 23.30 6.45
CA ALA A 190 6.55 24.59 5.82
C ALA A 190 6.50 25.74 6.83
N ALA A 191 5.83 25.54 7.97
CA ALA A 191 5.79 26.51 9.05
C ALA A 191 7.18 26.76 9.66
N SER A 192 7.98 25.69 9.79
CA SER A 192 9.36 25.80 10.29
C SER A 192 10.25 26.55 9.31
N VAL A 193 10.21 26.26 8.01
CA VAL A 193 10.95 27.00 6.96
C VAL A 193 10.54 28.47 6.97
N TRP A 194 9.25 28.77 7.09
CA TRP A 194 8.77 30.15 7.18
C TRP A 194 9.37 30.90 8.39
N GLY A 195 9.45 30.25 9.55
CA GLY A 195 10.00 30.84 10.77
C GLY A 195 11.53 30.88 10.84
N THR A 196 12.22 29.85 10.36
CA THR A 196 13.69 29.74 10.44
C THR A 196 14.38 30.36 9.24
N THR A 197 13.68 30.53 8.11
CA THR A 197 14.25 30.95 6.82
C THR A 197 15.38 30.05 6.33
N THR A 198 15.39 28.78 6.75
CA THR A 198 16.40 27.78 6.38
C THR A 198 15.79 26.59 5.64
N ALA A 199 16.57 25.90 4.81
CA ALA A 199 16.14 24.69 4.12
C ALA A 199 16.10 23.43 5.01
N TRP A 200 16.74 23.48 6.19
CA TRP A 200 16.89 22.31 7.06
C TRP A 200 15.57 21.59 7.41
N PRO A 201 14.47 22.29 7.77
CA PRO A 201 13.22 21.60 8.10
C PRO A 201 12.65 20.80 6.91
N ASP A 202 12.71 21.36 5.70
CA ASP A 202 12.30 20.68 4.46
C ASP A 202 13.17 19.45 4.18
N LEU A 203 14.50 19.60 4.25
CA LEU A 203 15.44 18.52 3.97
C LEU A 203 15.34 17.35 4.96
N ILE A 204 15.09 17.64 6.25
CA ILE A 204 14.91 16.62 7.28
C ILE A 204 13.65 15.79 6.99
N VAL A 205 12.51 16.45 6.71
CA VAL A 205 11.26 15.76 6.40
C VAL A 205 11.37 14.99 5.09
N ALA A 206 11.98 15.58 4.06
CA ALA A 206 12.23 14.92 2.78
C ALA A 206 13.09 13.65 2.95
N ALA A 207 14.17 13.73 3.71
CA ALA A 207 15.04 12.59 3.98
C ALA A 207 14.31 11.48 4.74
N ALA A 208 13.47 11.83 5.74
CA ALA A 208 12.68 10.87 6.49
C ALA A 208 11.66 10.16 5.58
N MET A 209 10.89 10.90 4.79
CA MET A 209 9.90 10.34 3.86
C MET A 209 10.55 9.47 2.78
N ALA A 210 11.61 9.96 2.14
CA ALA A 210 12.32 9.21 1.10
C ALA A 210 12.96 7.92 1.66
N GLY A 211 13.48 7.96 2.90
CA GLY A 211 13.95 6.78 3.61
C GLY A 211 12.84 5.74 3.81
N LEU A 212 11.67 6.17 4.29
CA LEU A 212 10.50 5.29 4.44
C LEU A 212 10.09 4.69 3.09
N PHE A 213 9.95 5.49 2.04
CA PHE A 213 9.56 4.99 0.71
C PHE A 213 10.54 3.99 0.14
N LEU A 214 11.85 4.24 0.28
CA LEU A 214 12.87 3.32 -0.20
C LEU A 214 12.84 2.00 0.56
N THR A 215 12.65 2.03 1.87
CA THR A 215 12.53 0.78 2.64
C THR A 215 11.30 -0.02 2.21
N SER A 216 10.15 0.65 2.03
CA SER A 216 8.91 0.03 1.56
C SER A 216 9.03 -0.50 0.12
N SER A 217 9.63 0.27 -0.79
CA SER A 217 9.79 -0.13 -2.20
C SER A 217 10.72 -1.34 -2.34
N LEU A 218 11.80 -1.40 -1.55
CA LEU A 218 12.70 -2.55 -1.50
C LEU A 218 12.00 -3.81 -0.96
N GLN A 219 11.11 -3.68 0.03
CA GLN A 219 10.30 -4.80 0.50
C GLN A 219 9.36 -5.31 -0.59
N ILE A 220 8.64 -4.41 -1.26
CA ILE A 220 7.76 -4.75 -2.39
C ILE A 220 8.54 -5.45 -3.50
N LEU A 221 9.71 -4.92 -3.88
CA LEU A 221 10.56 -5.52 -4.90
C LEU A 221 11.01 -6.93 -4.54
N ARG A 222 11.49 -7.14 -3.30
CA ARG A 222 11.93 -8.46 -2.83
C ARG A 222 10.79 -9.47 -2.83
N GLN A 223 9.60 -9.05 -2.39
CA GLN A 223 8.42 -9.91 -2.38
C GLN A 223 7.98 -10.26 -3.80
N ALA A 224 7.71 -9.26 -4.63
CA ALA A 224 7.21 -9.46 -5.98
C ALA A 224 8.18 -10.28 -6.84
N TRP A 225 9.49 -10.15 -6.63
CA TRP A 225 10.49 -10.95 -7.32
C TRP A 225 10.48 -12.43 -6.89
N ARG A 226 10.21 -12.71 -5.61
CA ARG A 226 10.04 -14.09 -5.13
C ARG A 226 8.77 -14.71 -5.69
N GLU A 227 7.65 -13.98 -5.72
CA GLU A 227 6.39 -14.45 -6.31
C GLU A 227 6.54 -14.78 -7.79
N VAL A 228 7.24 -13.94 -8.57
CA VAL A 228 7.54 -14.23 -9.99
C VAL A 228 8.39 -15.48 -10.18
N ARG A 229 9.32 -15.76 -9.25
CA ARG A 229 10.26 -16.89 -9.34
C ARG A 229 9.65 -18.22 -8.87
N THR A 230 8.93 -18.20 -7.76
CA THR A 230 8.38 -19.39 -7.11
C THR A 230 7.01 -19.75 -7.67
N GLY A 231 6.24 -18.77 -8.15
CA GLY A 231 4.84 -18.96 -8.53
C GLY A 231 3.91 -19.09 -7.31
N ASP A 232 4.43 -18.89 -6.10
CA ASP A 232 3.67 -18.96 -4.84
C ASP A 232 3.15 -17.56 -4.47
N ASP A 233 1.90 -17.49 -4.02
CA ASP A 233 1.34 -16.25 -3.47
C ASP A 233 1.86 -16.06 -2.06
N LEU A 234 2.89 -15.21 -1.92
CA LEU A 234 3.56 -14.97 -0.64
C LEU A 234 2.78 -14.00 0.27
N GLY A 235 1.63 -13.51 -0.18
CA GLY A 235 0.73 -12.62 0.56
C GLY A 235 1.31 -11.23 0.80
N ALA A 236 0.50 -10.17 0.63
CA ALA A 236 0.91 -8.82 1.01
C ALA A 236 1.02 -8.76 2.55
N LEU A 237 2.25 -8.82 3.06
CA LEU A 237 2.60 -8.84 4.49
C LEU A 237 1.95 -10.02 5.23
N ALA A 238 2.66 -11.16 5.28
CA ALA A 238 2.56 -12.04 6.43
C ALA A 238 2.84 -11.19 7.67
N GLY A 239 1.77 -10.75 8.35
CA GLY A 239 1.84 -10.23 9.69
C GLY A 239 2.67 -11.18 10.53
N HIS A 240 3.45 -10.62 11.45
CA HIS A 240 4.23 -11.39 12.43
C HIS A 240 3.33 -12.41 13.17
N GLY A 241 3.14 -13.57 12.56
CA GLY A 241 2.72 -14.79 13.21
C GLY A 241 4.00 -15.39 13.75
N HIS A 242 4.25 -15.16 15.03
CA HIS A 242 5.16 -16.01 15.78
C HIS A 242 4.72 -17.46 15.53
N ALA A 243 5.60 -18.22 14.89
CA ALA A 243 5.52 -19.67 14.91
C ALA A 243 5.66 -20.09 16.39
N HIS A 244 4.56 -20.47 17.02
CA HIS A 244 4.62 -21.27 18.24
C HIS A 244 4.75 -22.74 17.80
N PRO A 245 5.86 -23.41 18.11
CA PRO A 245 5.99 -24.84 17.88
C PRO A 245 5.20 -25.58 18.96
N HIS A 246 4.29 -26.45 18.54
CA HIS A 246 3.84 -27.61 19.31
C HIS A 246 3.70 -28.79 18.35
#